data_AF-A0A2V5HSK6-F1
#
_entry.id   AF-A0A2V5HSK6-F1
#
_cell.length_a   1.000
_cell.length_b   1.000
_cell.length_c   1.000
_cell.angle_alpha   90.00
_cell.angle_beta   90.00
_cell.angle_gamma   90.00
#
_symmetry.space_group_name_H-M   'P 1'
#
loop_
_entity.id
_entity.type
_entity.pdbx_description
1 polymer ?
#
loop_
_entity_poly.entity_id
_entity_poly.type
_entity_poly.pdbx_seq_one_letter_code
_entity_poly.pdbx_strand_id
1 'polypeptide(L)'
;MLGSKTIENALSLLKQNPSKTLGLSLGAHRNIQPGQYIPRADARSAPDLTFPVPDPNRTYMVVNLDLDAPFPAFSFLGPILHWLQPGLRPVPATATSATDQTTYGFEVTAPFVADYIGPGPPPGSAPHRYVFFLYEQPAGFDVERYASPEGKTVGRWPRLRYDWDKWVQEVQLGEVVAVNYFTSN
;
A
#
# COMPACT_ATOMS: atom_id res chain seq x y z
N MET A 1 -22.04 3.23 -5.49
CA MET A 1 -20.69 3.84 -5.59
C MET A 1 -20.10 3.29 -6.87
N LEU A 2 -19.76 4.13 -7.85
CA LEU A 2 -18.96 3.69 -8.99
C LEU A 2 -17.63 3.20 -8.42
N GLY A 3 -17.27 1.94 -8.66
CA GLY A 3 -16.00 1.38 -8.17
C GLY A 3 -14.83 2.16 -8.76
N SER A 4 -13.77 2.34 -7.97
CA SER A 4 -12.52 2.91 -8.52
C SER A 4 -11.95 1.92 -9.53
N LYS A 5 -11.85 2.36 -10.79
CA LYS A 5 -11.32 1.53 -11.88
C LYS A 5 -9.88 1.12 -11.60
N THR A 6 -9.10 1.98 -10.94
CA THR A 6 -7.73 1.68 -10.56
C THR A 6 -7.64 0.54 -9.55
N ILE A 7 -8.52 0.54 -8.53
CA ILE A 7 -8.56 -0.53 -7.52
C ILE A 7 -8.98 -1.86 -8.16
N GLU A 8 -9.99 -1.85 -9.04
CA GLU A 8 -10.44 -3.05 -9.76
C GLU A 8 -9.34 -3.63 -10.67
N ASN A 9 -8.63 -2.77 -11.40
CA ASN A 9 -7.52 -3.16 -12.25
C ASN A 9 -6.37 -3.78 -11.43
N ALA A 10 -6.03 -3.16 -10.30
CA ALA A 10 -4.98 -3.65 -9.43
C ALA A 10 -5.32 -5.01 -8.81
N LEU A 11 -6.54 -5.20 -8.32
CA LEU A 11 -6.98 -6.51 -7.79
C LEU A 11 -7.05 -7.57 -8.90
N SER A 12 -7.35 -7.17 -10.14
CA SER A 12 -7.30 -8.07 -11.30
C SER A 12 -5.87 -8.46 -11.67
N LEU A 13 -4.92 -7.53 -11.59
CA LEU A 13 -3.49 -7.78 -11.80
C LEU A 13 -2.97 -8.89 -10.86
N LEU A 14 -3.35 -8.84 -9.59
CA LEU A 14 -2.97 -9.86 -8.60
C LEU A 14 -3.45 -11.26 -8.98
N LYS A 15 -4.67 -11.37 -9.54
CA LYS A 15 -5.25 -12.65 -9.95
C LYS A 15 -4.62 -13.18 -11.25
N GLN A 16 -4.33 -12.29 -12.18
CA GLN A 16 -3.86 -12.65 -13.53
C GLN A 16 -2.35 -12.86 -13.57
N ASN A 17 -1.60 -12.22 -12.68
CA ASN A 17 -0.16 -12.25 -12.69
C ASN A 17 0.44 -12.36 -11.27
N PRO A 18 0.58 -13.57 -10.72
CA PRO A 18 1.13 -13.79 -9.38
C PRO A 18 2.54 -13.21 -9.17
N SER A 19 3.33 -13.02 -10.23
CA SER A 19 4.66 -12.38 -10.15
C SER A 19 4.60 -10.91 -9.74
N LYS A 20 3.41 -10.29 -9.82
CA LYS A 20 3.13 -8.92 -9.39
C LYS A 20 2.70 -8.84 -7.93
N THR A 21 2.80 -9.94 -7.17
CA THR A 21 2.52 -9.94 -5.73
C THR A 21 3.59 -9.15 -4.99
N LEU A 22 3.19 -8.07 -4.32
CA LEU A 22 4.06 -7.31 -3.44
C LEU A 22 4.37 -8.13 -2.18
N GLY A 23 5.65 -8.34 -1.85
CA GLY A 23 6.04 -8.99 -0.61
C GLY A 23 5.71 -8.10 0.59
N LEU A 24 5.03 -8.66 1.60
CA LEU A 24 4.67 -7.99 2.85
C LEU A 24 5.16 -8.83 4.04
N SER A 25 5.75 -8.16 5.04
CA SER A 25 6.08 -8.74 6.34
C SER A 25 5.64 -7.83 7.48
N LEU A 26 4.96 -8.37 8.50
CA LEU A 26 4.41 -7.65 9.66
C LEU A 26 4.64 -8.43 10.94
N GLY A 27 5.33 -7.86 11.93
CA GLY A 27 5.56 -8.52 13.22
C GLY A 27 6.31 -9.85 13.05
N ALA A 28 5.65 -10.97 13.36
CA ALA A 28 6.17 -12.32 13.14
C ALA A 28 5.78 -12.93 11.78
N HIS A 29 4.84 -12.31 11.06
CA HIS A 29 4.36 -12.79 9.76
C HIS A 29 5.35 -12.39 8.67
N ARG A 30 5.82 -13.37 7.90
CA ARG A 30 6.71 -13.19 6.75
C ARG A 30 6.02 -13.72 5.51
N ASN A 31 6.30 -13.14 4.35
CA ASN A 31 5.74 -13.56 3.06
C ASN A 31 4.20 -13.69 3.10
N ILE A 32 3.53 -12.63 3.56
CA ILE A 32 2.07 -12.61 3.71
C ILE A 32 1.41 -12.85 2.35
N GLN A 33 0.58 -13.88 2.27
CA GLN A 33 -0.13 -14.22 1.04
C GLN A 33 -1.38 -13.34 0.85
N PRO A 34 -1.81 -13.07 -0.39
CA PRO A 34 -3.04 -12.33 -0.66
C PRO A 34 -4.24 -12.86 0.13
N GLY A 35 -4.85 -11.99 0.93
CA GLY A 35 -6.02 -12.31 1.73
C GLY A 35 -5.75 -13.01 3.06
N GLN A 36 -4.49 -13.31 3.37
CA GLN A 36 -4.11 -13.87 4.67
C GLN A 36 -4.63 -12.98 5.81
N TYR A 37 -5.23 -13.60 6.82
CA TYR A 37 -5.66 -12.90 8.02
C TYR A 37 -4.47 -12.57 8.91
N ILE A 38 -4.37 -11.30 9.31
CA ILE A 38 -3.36 -10.78 10.23
C ILE A 38 -4.07 -10.15 11.43
N PRO A 39 -3.80 -10.60 12.67
CA PRO A 39 -4.37 -9.98 13.87
C PRO A 39 -4.05 -8.48 13.91
N ARG A 40 -5.02 -7.66 14.32
CA ARG A 40 -4.84 -6.20 14.44
C ARG A 40 -3.63 -5.79 15.29
N ALA A 41 -3.30 -6.57 16.32
CA ALA A 41 -2.15 -6.34 17.19
C ALA A 41 -0.81 -6.47 16.44
N ASP A 42 -0.75 -7.34 15.42
CA ASP A 42 0.47 -7.61 14.65
C ASP A 42 0.64 -6.61 13.48
N ALA A 43 -0.45 -5.95 13.07
CA ALA A 43 -0.49 -4.98 11.98
C ALA A 43 -0.44 -3.51 12.47
N ARG A 44 0.10 -3.25 13.68
CA ARG A 44 0.16 -1.90 14.27
C ARG A 44 1.20 -0.98 13.62
N SER A 45 2.25 -1.56 13.05
CA SER A 45 3.31 -0.85 12.33
C SER A 45 3.19 -1.12 10.83
N ALA A 46 3.79 -0.24 10.01
CA ALA A 46 3.84 -0.44 8.57
C ALA A 46 4.58 -1.76 8.22
N PRO A 47 4.16 -2.47 7.16
CA PRO A 47 4.85 -3.68 6.72
C PRO A 47 6.22 -3.34 6.12
N ASP A 48 7.17 -4.26 6.29
CA ASP A 48 8.34 -4.31 5.41
C ASP A 48 7.87 -4.76 4.02
N LEU A 49 8.27 -4.02 2.99
CA LEU A 49 7.93 -4.28 1.60
C LEU A 49 9.11 -4.95 0.89
N THR A 50 8.83 -5.95 0.06
CA THR A 50 9.82 -6.53 -0.84
C THR A 50 9.27 -6.76 -2.24
N PHE A 51 10.08 -6.48 -3.26
CA PHE A 51 9.69 -6.74 -4.65
C PHE A 51 10.93 -6.82 -5.58
N PRO A 52 10.96 -7.71 -6.59
CA PRO A 52 11.94 -7.65 -7.67
C PRO A 52 11.58 -6.51 -8.63
N VAL A 53 11.98 -5.28 -8.28
CA VAL A 53 11.63 -4.08 -9.06
C VAL A 53 12.19 -4.12 -10.48
N PRO A 54 11.49 -3.55 -11.48
CA PRO A 54 11.99 -3.48 -12.86
C PRO A 54 13.26 -2.64 -13.02
N ASP A 55 13.40 -1.54 -12.26
CA ASP A 55 14.58 -0.66 -12.30
C ASP A 55 14.98 -0.26 -10.86
N PRO A 56 16.07 -0.80 -10.32
CA PRO A 56 16.51 -0.50 -8.96
C PRO A 56 17.07 0.93 -8.78
N ASN A 57 17.30 1.67 -9.87
CA ASN A 57 17.73 3.07 -9.80
C ASN A 57 16.55 4.05 -9.69
N ARG A 58 15.31 3.55 -9.83
CA ARG A 58 14.10 4.37 -9.68
C ARG A 58 13.68 4.47 -8.23
N THR A 59 12.92 5.53 -7.96
CA THR A 59 12.20 5.69 -6.70
C THR A 59 10.79 5.14 -6.88
N TYR A 60 10.28 4.53 -5.82
CA TYR A 60 8.93 3.98 -5.77
C TYR A 60 8.10 4.67 -4.70
N MET A 61 6.81 4.41 -4.69
CA MET A 61 5.92 4.81 -3.61
C MET A 61 4.87 3.74 -3.33
N VAL A 62 4.42 3.67 -2.08
CA VAL A 62 3.36 2.75 -1.65
C VAL A 62 2.13 3.51 -1.22
N VAL A 63 0.96 2.96 -1.55
CA VAL A 63 -0.33 3.39 -1.05
C VAL A 63 -1.05 2.22 -0.40
N ASN A 64 -1.60 2.40 0.79
CA ASN A 64 -2.43 1.43 1.48
C ASN A 64 -3.85 1.95 1.66
N LEU A 65 -4.84 1.18 1.20
CA LEU A 65 -6.26 1.48 1.32
C LEU A 65 -7.01 0.39 2.07
N ASP A 66 -7.91 0.77 2.98
CA ASP A 66 -8.99 -0.09 3.49
C ASP A 66 -10.21 0.08 2.59
N LEU A 67 -10.57 -0.97 1.85
CA LEU A 67 -11.67 -0.93 0.89
C LEU A 67 -13.05 -1.13 1.53
N ASP A 68 -13.09 -1.59 2.79
CA ASP A 68 -14.26 -2.22 3.37
C ASP A 68 -14.90 -1.39 4.48
N ALA A 69 -14.38 -0.20 4.78
CA ALA A 69 -14.88 0.61 5.88
C ALA A 69 -16.28 1.22 5.65
N PRO A 70 -17.17 1.22 6.67
CA PRO A 70 -16.97 0.68 8.02
C PRO A 70 -17.21 -0.83 8.14
N PHE A 71 -17.92 -1.43 7.19
CA PHE A 71 -18.20 -2.87 7.15
C PHE A 71 -18.12 -3.36 5.69
N PRO A 72 -17.55 -4.55 5.40
CA PRO A 72 -17.45 -5.05 4.02
C PRO A 72 -18.80 -5.13 3.29
N ALA A 73 -19.88 -5.40 4.01
CA ALA A 73 -21.23 -5.46 3.45
C ALA A 73 -21.84 -4.08 3.15
N PHE A 74 -21.28 -3.00 3.70
CA PHE A 74 -21.78 -1.63 3.54
C PHE A 74 -20.66 -0.59 3.73
N SER A 75 -19.76 -0.51 2.76
CA SER A 75 -18.49 0.22 2.86
C SER A 75 -18.59 1.71 2.48
N PHE A 76 -19.54 2.45 3.06
CA PHE A 76 -19.81 3.85 2.68
C PHE A 76 -18.77 4.88 3.14
N LEU A 77 -17.80 4.49 3.98
CA LEU A 77 -16.68 5.33 4.42
C LEU A 77 -15.39 5.04 3.64
N GLY A 78 -15.33 3.92 2.93
CA GLY A 78 -14.20 3.50 2.13
C GLY A 78 -14.15 4.15 0.74
N PRO A 79 -12.99 4.05 0.05
CA PRO A 79 -11.72 3.56 0.58
C PRO A 79 -11.15 4.51 1.65
N ILE A 80 -10.54 3.97 2.72
CA ILE A 80 -9.82 4.78 3.71
C ILE A 80 -8.32 4.74 3.42
N LEU A 81 -7.67 5.89 3.36
CA LEU A 81 -6.21 5.98 3.22
C LEU A 81 -5.51 5.60 4.53
N HIS A 82 -4.87 4.43 4.52
CA HIS A 82 -4.10 3.92 5.66
C HIS A 82 -2.62 4.33 5.60
N TRP A 83 -2.04 4.45 4.40
CA TRP A 83 -0.63 4.84 4.24
C TRP A 83 -0.39 5.43 2.85
N LEU A 84 0.44 6.46 2.76
CA LEU A 84 0.97 6.98 1.50
C LEU A 84 2.41 7.45 1.73
N GLN A 85 3.35 6.67 1.22
CA GLN A 85 4.78 6.90 1.41
C GLN A 85 5.51 6.98 0.07
N PRO A 86 5.92 8.18 -0.37
CA PRO A 86 6.85 8.38 -1.46
C PRO A 86 8.30 8.09 -1.00
N GLY A 87 9.25 8.17 -1.93
CA GLY A 87 10.67 8.07 -1.60
C GLY A 87 11.10 6.67 -1.18
N LEU A 88 10.51 5.62 -1.74
CA LEU A 88 10.96 4.25 -1.51
C LEU A 88 12.14 3.95 -2.44
N ARG A 89 13.36 3.93 -1.90
CA ARG A 89 14.58 3.57 -2.62
C ARG A 89 14.80 2.05 -2.55
N PRO A 90 14.89 1.32 -3.67
CA PRO A 90 15.21 -0.10 -3.67
C PRO A 90 16.59 -0.35 -3.04
N VAL A 91 16.65 -1.30 -2.12
CA VAL A 91 17.89 -1.80 -1.51
C VAL A 91 17.93 -3.33 -1.65
N PRO A 92 19.02 -3.94 -2.13
CA PRO A 92 19.07 -5.39 -2.29
C PRO A 92 18.70 -6.10 -0.98
N ALA A 93 17.71 -6.98 -1.03
CA ALA A 93 17.34 -7.76 0.15
C ALA A 93 18.41 -8.84 0.37
N THR A 94 18.91 -8.95 1.60
CA THR A 94 19.84 -10.00 2.02
C THR A 94 19.11 -11.35 2.19
N ALA A 95 18.59 -11.91 1.09
CA ALA A 95 18.12 -13.29 1.05
C ALA A 95 18.21 -13.86 -0.37
N THR A 96 19.09 -14.85 -0.52
CA THR A 96 19.28 -15.71 -1.69
C THR A 96 18.03 -16.55 -1.97
N SER A 97 17.38 -16.32 -3.10
CA SER A 97 16.50 -17.31 -3.73
C SER A 97 17.03 -17.62 -5.12
N ALA A 98 17.01 -18.90 -5.50
CA ALA A 98 17.63 -19.51 -6.68
C ALA A 98 16.96 -19.16 -8.02
N THR A 99 16.35 -17.98 -8.11
CA THR A 99 15.78 -17.40 -9.31
C THR A 99 16.61 -16.17 -9.67
N ASP A 100 17.01 -16.02 -10.93
CA ASP A 100 17.91 -14.97 -11.45
C ASP A 100 17.43 -13.50 -11.25
N GLN A 101 16.43 -13.25 -10.40
CA GLN A 101 15.90 -11.93 -10.09
C GLN A 101 16.20 -11.54 -8.65
N THR A 102 17.03 -10.51 -8.49
CA THR A 102 17.29 -9.85 -7.22
C THR A 102 15.99 -9.29 -6.66
N THR A 103 15.64 -9.68 -5.43
CA THR A 103 14.55 -9.05 -4.68
C THR A 103 15.09 -7.84 -3.91
N TYR A 104 14.33 -6.76 -3.88
CA TYR A 104 14.69 -5.53 -3.17
C TYR A 104 13.76 -5.32 -1.99
N GLY A 105 14.32 -4.89 -0.86
CA GLY A 105 13.58 -4.13 0.15
C GLY A 105 13.53 -2.66 -0.23
N PHE A 106 12.91 -1.83 0.62
CA PHE A 106 12.79 -0.40 0.36
C PHE A 106 13.21 0.42 1.56
N GLU A 107 14.15 1.34 1.35
CA GLU A 107 14.52 2.37 2.30
C GLU A 107 13.68 3.62 2.07
N VAL A 108 13.15 4.21 3.14
CA VAL A 108 12.36 5.45 3.06
C VAL A 108 13.29 6.66 3.06
N THR A 109 13.26 7.46 1.99
CA THR A 109 14.11 8.64 1.81
C THR A 109 13.33 9.97 1.73
N ALA A 110 12.01 9.93 1.95
CA ALA A 110 11.14 11.10 1.91
C ALA A 110 10.13 11.09 3.07
N PRO A 111 9.64 12.25 3.52
CA PRO A 111 8.50 12.31 4.43
C PRO A 111 7.24 11.68 3.81
N PHE A 112 6.37 11.14 4.65
CA PHE A 112 5.09 10.60 4.22
C PHE A 112 4.14 11.70 3.74
N VAL A 113 3.26 11.37 2.80
CA VAL A 113 2.06 12.17 2.51
C VAL A 113 0.97 11.83 3.53
N ALA A 114 0.84 10.54 3.87
CA ALA A 114 0.00 10.07 4.96
C ALA A 114 0.72 8.97 5.73
N ASP A 115 0.90 9.17 7.04
CA ASP A 115 1.51 8.17 7.92
C ASP A 115 0.71 6.88 7.94
N TYR A 116 1.40 5.76 8.20
CA TYR A 116 0.75 4.47 8.35
C TYR A 116 -0.10 4.45 9.61
N ILE A 117 -1.38 4.10 9.45
CA ILE A 117 -2.26 3.72 10.55
C ILE A 117 -2.64 2.25 10.39
N GLY A 118 -2.52 1.47 11.47
CA GLY A 118 -2.89 0.05 11.45
C GLY A 118 -4.41 -0.18 11.31
N PRO A 119 -4.83 -1.44 11.13
CA PRO A 119 -6.23 -1.81 11.08
C PRO A 119 -7.02 -1.30 12.29
N GLY A 120 -8.24 -0.85 12.04
CA GLY A 120 -9.13 -0.35 13.08
C GLY A 120 -10.62 -0.44 12.70
N PRO A 121 -11.09 -1.58 12.17
CA PRO A 121 -12.50 -1.70 11.86
C PRO A 121 -13.35 -1.70 13.14
N PRO A 122 -14.64 -1.35 13.05
CA PRO A 122 -15.53 -1.32 14.20
C PRO A 122 -15.65 -2.71 14.87
N PRO A 123 -15.86 -2.78 16.19
CA PRO A 123 -16.14 -4.04 16.89
C PRO A 123 -17.29 -4.81 16.22
N GLY A 124 -17.08 -6.10 16.00
CA GLY A 124 -18.06 -6.97 15.33
C GLY A 124 -18.06 -6.89 13.80
N SER A 125 -17.24 -6.03 13.19
CA SER A 125 -17.03 -6.08 11.73
C SER A 125 -16.32 -7.37 11.32
N ALA A 126 -16.68 -7.90 10.15
CA ALA A 126 -15.87 -8.91 9.49
C ALA A 126 -14.49 -8.33 9.10
N PRO A 127 -13.46 -9.16 8.84
CA PRO A 127 -12.15 -8.65 8.43
C PRO A 127 -12.21 -7.73 7.20
N HIS A 128 -11.55 -6.58 7.28
CA HIS A 128 -11.41 -5.63 6.16
C HIS A 128 -10.20 -5.97 5.30
N ARG A 129 -10.23 -5.62 4.01
CA ARG A 129 -9.11 -5.74 3.08
C ARG A 129 -8.24 -4.49 3.12
N TYR A 130 -7.00 -4.66 3.58
CA TYR A 130 -5.95 -3.64 3.57
C TYR A 130 -5.04 -3.87 2.37
N VAL A 131 -5.29 -3.16 1.27
CA VAL A 131 -4.61 -3.36 -0.01
C VAL A 131 -3.45 -2.41 -0.16
N PHE A 132 -2.27 -2.94 -0.51
CA PHE A 132 -1.04 -2.20 -0.73
C PHE A 132 -0.73 -2.18 -2.22
N PHE A 133 -0.52 -0.99 -2.76
CA PHE A 133 -0.17 -0.75 -4.16
C PHE A 133 1.23 -0.14 -4.21
N LEU A 134 2.13 -0.74 -4.98
CA LEU A 134 3.43 -0.19 -5.29
C LEU A 134 3.39 0.47 -6.67
N TYR A 135 3.88 1.70 -6.76
CA TYR A 135 4.04 2.45 -8.02
C TYR A 135 5.51 2.87 -8.18
N GLU A 136 5.97 3.01 -9.42
CA GLU A 136 7.13 3.86 -9.69
C GLU A 136 6.73 5.31 -9.36
N GLN A 137 7.56 6.00 -8.59
CA GLN A 137 7.33 7.39 -8.26
C GLN A 137 7.58 8.25 -9.51
N PRO A 138 6.63 9.12 -9.91
CA PRO A 138 6.83 10.04 -11.02
C PRO A 138 8.09 10.90 -10.81
N ALA A 139 8.91 11.06 -11.86
CA ALA A 139 10.19 11.77 -11.76
C ALA A 139 10.06 13.23 -11.27
N GLY A 140 8.92 13.87 -11.51
CA GLY A 140 8.60 15.23 -11.04
C GLY A 140 7.72 15.28 -9.80
N PHE A 141 7.61 14.20 -9.02
CA PHE A 141 6.79 14.19 -7.81
C PHE A 141 7.32 15.19 -6.78
N ASP A 142 6.51 16.20 -6.49
CA ASP A 142 6.83 17.27 -5.53
C ASP A 142 6.55 16.79 -4.10
N VAL A 143 7.57 16.18 -3.49
CA VAL A 143 7.48 15.67 -2.11
C VAL A 143 7.11 16.77 -1.13
N GLU A 144 7.68 17.98 -1.25
CA GLU A 144 7.45 19.07 -0.29
C GLU A 144 6.00 19.56 -0.33
N ARG A 145 5.41 19.64 -1.52
CA ARG A 145 4.01 20.02 -1.70
C ARG A 145 3.03 19.05 -1.05
N TYR A 146 3.32 17.76 -1.11
CA TYR A 146 2.37 16.72 -0.70
C TYR A 146 2.66 16.12 0.68
N ALA A 147 3.88 16.24 1.18
CA ALA A 147 4.24 15.74 2.49
C ALA A 147 3.39 16.39 3.59
N SER A 148 3.08 15.61 4.62
CA SER A 148 2.38 16.16 5.77
C SER A 148 3.25 17.22 6.46
N PRO A 149 2.72 18.43 6.74
CA PRO A 149 3.50 19.53 7.30
C PRO A 149 4.18 19.15 8.61
N GLU A 150 5.49 19.42 8.71
CA GLU A 150 6.29 19.19 9.92
C GLU A 150 6.26 17.72 10.42
N GLY A 151 5.93 16.76 9.54
CA GLY A 151 5.79 15.35 9.93
C GLY A 151 4.61 15.08 10.86
N LYS A 152 3.61 15.97 10.89
CA LYS A 152 2.38 15.75 11.68
C LYS A 152 1.60 14.57 11.11
N THR A 153 1.05 13.73 11.97
CA THR A 153 0.20 12.63 11.51
C THR A 153 -1.09 13.16 10.88
N VAL A 154 -1.53 12.52 9.81
CA VAL A 154 -2.73 12.89 9.08
C VAL A 154 -3.95 12.42 9.87
N GLY A 155 -4.84 13.35 10.20
CA GLY A 155 -6.08 13.07 10.92
C GLY A 155 -7.04 12.16 10.16
N ARG A 156 -8.14 11.77 10.80
CA ARG A 156 -9.12 10.83 10.22
C ARG A 156 -9.81 11.37 8.96
N TRP A 157 -10.20 12.63 8.95
CA TRP A 157 -11.10 13.16 7.90
C TRP A 157 -10.51 13.13 6.48
N PRO A 158 -9.24 13.53 6.24
CA PRO A 158 -8.63 13.44 4.90
C PRO A 158 -8.46 12.01 4.39
N ARG A 159 -8.55 11.01 5.28
CA ARG A 159 -8.38 9.61 4.92
C ARG A 159 -9.67 8.96 4.43
N LEU A 160 -10.84 9.46 4.84
CA LEU A 160 -12.13 8.85 4.49
C LEU A 160 -12.50 9.11 3.03
N ARG A 161 -13.12 8.13 2.38
CA ARG A 161 -13.54 8.21 0.97
C ARG A 161 -12.42 8.77 0.09
N TYR A 162 -11.21 8.29 0.32
CA TYR A 162 -10.03 8.78 -0.38
C TYR A 162 -10.21 8.56 -1.88
N ASP A 163 -10.16 9.66 -2.64
CA ASP A 163 -10.38 9.65 -4.07
C ASP A 163 -9.09 9.21 -4.79
N TRP A 164 -8.92 7.89 -4.85
CA TRP A 164 -7.71 7.28 -5.39
C TRP A 164 -7.52 7.58 -6.88
N ASP A 165 -8.60 7.53 -7.66
CA ASP A 165 -8.51 7.79 -9.11
C ASP A 165 -8.13 9.25 -9.38
N LYS A 166 -8.66 10.20 -8.59
CA LYS A 166 -8.24 11.60 -8.66
C LYS A 166 -6.77 11.78 -8.30
N TRP A 167 -6.29 11.12 -7.25
CA TRP A 167 -4.89 11.22 -6.85
C TRP A 167 -3.94 10.68 -7.91
N VAL A 168 -4.25 9.51 -8.49
CA VAL A 168 -3.50 8.91 -9.60
C VAL A 168 -3.38 9.88 -10.77
N GLN A 169 -4.47 10.57 -11.12
CA GLN A 169 -4.47 11.58 -12.17
C GLN A 169 -3.69 12.84 -11.79
N GLU A 170 -3.87 13.35 -10.57
CA GLU A 170 -3.27 14.59 -10.08
C GLU A 170 -1.73 14.51 -10.09
N VAL A 171 -1.18 13.40 -9.63
CA VAL A 171 0.28 13.22 -9.54
C VAL A 171 0.86 12.42 -10.71
N GLN A 172 0.03 12.07 -11.70
CA GLN A 172 0.42 11.34 -12.91
C GLN A 172 1.07 9.99 -12.59
N LEU A 173 0.46 9.23 -11.67
CA LEU A 173 0.90 7.86 -11.40
C LEU A 173 0.73 7.00 -12.65
N GLY A 174 1.76 6.20 -12.94
CA GLY A 174 1.69 5.16 -13.96
C GLY A 174 0.87 3.95 -13.52
N GLU A 175 1.12 2.82 -14.16
CA GLU A 175 0.48 1.56 -13.79
C GLU A 175 1.00 1.02 -12.45
N VAL A 176 0.18 0.21 -11.78
CA VAL A 176 0.56 -0.51 -10.56
C VAL A 176 1.70 -1.48 -10.89
N VAL A 177 2.82 -1.32 -10.20
CA VAL A 177 4.01 -2.18 -10.36
C VAL A 177 3.80 -3.51 -9.64
N ALA A 178 3.24 -3.47 -8.44
CA ALA A 178 2.96 -4.64 -7.61
C ALA A 178 1.81 -4.36 -6.65
N VAL A 179 1.13 -5.41 -6.21
CA VAL A 179 -0.02 -5.32 -5.30
C VAL A 179 -0.07 -6.53 -4.39
N ASN A 180 -0.50 -6.33 -3.15
CA ASN A 180 -0.85 -7.41 -2.23
C ASN A 180 -1.84 -6.88 -1.19
N TYR A 181 -2.49 -7.76 -0.44
CA TYR A 181 -3.38 -7.35 0.64
C TYR A 181 -3.44 -8.41 1.72
N PHE A 182 -3.70 -7.98 2.95
CA PHE A 182 -4.09 -8.86 4.05
C PHE A 182 -5.49 -8.49 4.52
N THR A 183 -6.08 -9.36 5.34
CA THR A 183 -7.34 -9.07 6.04
C THR A 183 -7.12 -8.93 7.55
N SER A 184 -7.88 -8.04 8.21
CA SER A 184 -7.74 -7.83 9.66
C SER A 184 -9.00 -7.25 10.28
N ASN A 185 -9.25 -7.53 11.57
CA ASN A 185 -10.24 -6.85 12.41
C ASN A 185 -9.84 -6.68 13.88
#